data_AF-A0A0Q9P0R8-F1
#
_entry.id   AF-A0A0Q9P0R8-F1
#
_cell.length_a   1.000
_cell.length_b   1.000
_cell.length_c   1.000
_cell.angle_alpha   90.00
_cell.angle_beta   90.00
_cell.angle_gamma   90.00
#
_symmetry.space_group_name_H-M   'P 1'
#
loop_
_entity.id
_entity.type
_entity.pdbx_description
1 polymer ?
#
loop_
_entity_poly.entity_id
_entity_poly.type
_entity_poly.pdbx_seq_one_letter_code
_entity_poly.pdbx_strand_id
1 'polypeptide(L)' 'MRSFFSTIANRLRRDQRGATAVEYGIMVSLIAVVIIVAVTMLGGNLKSTFDNVACSVKGGTMSAATTVDGTTTPGTCSK' A
#
# COMPACT_ATOMS: atom_id res chain seq x y z
N MET A 1 38.40 -29.71 -13.72
CA MET A 1 37.59 -28.97 -12.71
C MET A 1 37.41 -27.46 -13.00
N ARG A 2 37.93 -26.90 -14.11
CA ARG A 2 37.78 -25.46 -14.41
C ARG A 2 36.50 -25.10 -15.21
N SER A 3 35.77 -26.09 -15.74
CA SER A 3 34.62 -25.87 -16.65
C SER A 3 33.30 -25.54 -15.96
N PHE A 4 33.11 -25.95 -14.70
CA PHE A 4 31.89 -25.62 -13.94
C PHE A 4 31.89 -24.15 -13.47
N PHE A 5 33.06 -23.65 -13.07
CA PHE A 5 33.22 -22.28 -12.57
C PHE A 5 33.10 -21.24 -13.70
N SER A 6 33.56 -21.56 -14.91
CA SER A 6 33.42 -20.68 -16.08
C SER A 6 31.98 -20.53 -16.55
N THR A 7 31.13 -21.55 -16.38
CA THR A 7 29.70 -21.50 -16.76
C THR A 7 28.89 -20.59 -15.84
N ILE A 8 29.19 -20.58 -14.54
CA ILE A 8 28.57 -19.67 -13.56
C ILE A 8 29.06 -18.24 -13.77
N ALA A 9 30.36 -18.04 -13.99
CA ALA A 9 30.94 -16.72 -14.27
C ALA A 9 30.41 -16.09 -15.58
N ASN A 10 30.10 -16.91 -16.60
CA ASN A 10 29.49 -16.41 -17.85
C ASN A 10 27.98 -16.11 -17.72
N ARG A 11 27.26 -16.70 -16.76
CA ARG A 11 25.88 -16.29 -16.40
C ARG A 11 25.89 -14.93 -15.69
N LEU A 12 26.71 -14.77 -14.66
CA LEU A 12 26.88 -13.49 -13.94
C LEU A 12 27.34 -12.34 -14.86
N ARG A 13 28.16 -12.62 -15.88
CA ARG A 13 28.54 -11.63 -16.91
C ARG A 13 27.42 -11.30 -17.92
N ARG A 14 26.42 -12.18 -18.10
CA ARG A 14 25.18 -11.88 -18.83
C ARG A 14 24.09 -11.22 -17.96
N ASP A 15 24.28 -11.17 -16.64
CA ASP A 15 23.32 -10.66 -15.66
C ASP A 15 23.41 -9.13 -15.42
N GLN A 16 24.00 -8.36 -16.33
CA GLN A 16 23.87 -6.89 -16.35
C GLN A 16 22.39 -6.45 -16.38
N ARG A 17 21.51 -7.29 -16.95
CA ARG A 17 20.05 -7.14 -16.91
C ARG A 17 19.45 -7.29 -15.51
N GLY A 18 20.08 -8.08 -14.63
CA GLY A 18 19.67 -8.27 -13.24
C GLY A 18 20.06 -7.09 -12.35
N ALA A 19 21.25 -6.51 -12.55
CA ALA A 19 21.65 -5.29 -11.87
C ALA A 19 20.73 -4.10 -12.21
N THR A 20 20.37 -3.94 -13.49
CA THR A 20 19.39 -2.92 -13.90
C THR A 20 17.98 -3.16 -13.35
N ALA A 21 17.59 -4.41 -13.11
CA ALA A 21 16.27 -4.71 -12.53
C ALA A 21 16.12 -4.17 -11.09
N VAL A 22 17.21 -4.12 -10.33
CA VAL A 22 17.20 -3.62 -8.95
C VAL A 22 17.10 -2.09 -8.90
N GLU A 23 17.77 -1.39 -9.82
CA GLU A 23 17.71 0.09 -9.89
C GLU A 23 16.30 0.59 -10.22
N TYR A 24 15.69 0.06 -11.29
CA TYR A 24 14.30 0.37 -11.61
C TYR A 24 13.34 -0.17 -10.56
N GLY A 25 13.66 -1.30 -9.93
CA GLY A 25 12.90 -1.87 -8.82
C GLY A 25 12.80 -0.92 -7.62
N ILE A 26 13.90 -0.25 -7.26
CA ILE A 26 13.90 0.73 -6.17
C ILE A 26 13.07 1.96 -6.54
N MET A 27 13.19 2.48 -7.77
CA MET A 27 12.38 3.63 -8.21
C MET A 27 10.88 3.32 -8.18
N VAL A 28 10.48 2.14 -8.66
CA VAL A 28 9.09 1.68 -8.61
C VAL A 28 8.63 1.44 -7.17
N SER A 29 9.50 0.92 -6.30
CA SER A 29 9.15 0.67 -4.89
C SER A 29 8.81 1.95 -4.12
N LEU A 30 9.49 3.07 -4.40
CA LEU A 30 9.18 4.37 -3.80
C LEU A 30 7.78 4.86 -4.20
N ILE A 31 7.42 4.70 -5.48
CA ILE A 31 6.09 5.04 -5.98
C ILE A 31 5.02 4.14 -5.34
N ALA A 32 5.31 2.83 -5.21
CA ALA A 32 4.40 1.88 -4.59
C ALA A 32 4.07 2.25 -3.13
N VAL A 33 5.07 2.66 -2.34
CA VAL A 33 4.84 3.12 -0.95
C VAL A 33 3.91 4.32 -0.90
N VAL A 34 4.11 5.33 -1.78
CA VAL A 34 3.25 6.51 -1.86
C VAL A 34 1.81 6.11 -2.23
N ILE A 35 1.63 5.21 -3.18
CA ILE A 35 0.31 4.71 -3.59
C ILE A 35 -0.38 3.99 -2.42
N ILE A 36 0.33 3.14 -1.68
CA ILE A 36 -0.24 2.42 -0.52
C ILE A 36 -0.77 3.41 0.52
N VAL A 37 0.00 4.46 0.83
CA VAL A 37 -0.43 5.51 1.76
C VAL A 37 -1.65 6.26 1.23
N ALA A 38 -1.66 6.64 -0.05
CA ALA A 38 -2.79 7.33 -0.65
C ALA A 38 -4.07 6.48 -0.65
N VAL A 39 -3.97 5.20 -1.02
CA VAL A 39 -5.11 4.28 -1.08
C VAL A 39 -5.64 3.93 0.31
N THR A 40 -4.78 3.79 1.32
CA THR A 40 -5.23 3.57 2.70
C THR A 40 -6.00 4.77 3.24
N MET A 41 -5.53 5.99 3.01
CA MET A 41 -6.27 7.21 3.37
C MET A 41 -7.59 7.32 2.60
N LEU A 42 -7.58 7.08 1.28
CA LEU A 42 -8.79 7.12 0.46
C LEU A 42 -9.82 6.09 0.92
N GLY A 43 -9.38 4.85 1.18
CA GLY A 43 -10.25 3.78 1.67
C GLY A 43 -10.90 4.12 3.02
N GLY A 44 -10.15 4.75 3.94
CA GLY A 44 -10.70 5.24 5.20
C GLY A 44 -11.80 6.30 5.01
N ASN A 45 -11.58 7.26 4.12
CA ASN A 45 -12.58 8.29 3.81
C ASN A 45 -13.84 7.69 3.15
N LEU A 46 -13.66 6.79 2.17
CA LEU A 46 -14.77 6.10 1.52
C LEU A 46 -15.61 5.30 2.53
N LYS A 47 -14.93 4.56 3.42
CA LYS A 47 -15.61 3.82 4.50
C LYS A 47 -16.44 4.75 5.38
N SER A 48 -15.85 5.87 5.81
CA SER A 48 -16.56 6.88 6.61
C SER A 48 -17.81 7.40 5.89
N THR A 49 -17.71 7.72 4.59
CA THR A 49 -18.85 8.19 3.80
C THR A 49 -19.96 7.12 3.73
N PHE A 50 -19.62 5.87 3.45
CA PHE A 50 -20.62 4.79 3.41
C PHE A 50 -21.24 4.50 4.78
N ASP A 51 -20.46 4.57 5.86
CA ASP A 51 -20.97 4.41 7.23
C ASP A 51 -21.94 5.55 7.59
N ASN A 52 -21.65 6.78 7.17
CA ASN A 52 -22.54 7.92 7.36
C ASN A 52 -23.87 7.73 6.63
N VAL A 53 -23.82 7.35 5.35
CA VAL A 53 -25.02 7.06 4.56
C VAL A 53 -25.82 5.93 5.20
N ALA A 54 -25.17 4.84 5.62
CA ALA A 54 -25.84 3.73 6.28
C ALA A 54 -26.53 4.14 7.60
N CYS A 55 -25.93 5.07 8.34
CA CYS A 55 -26.53 5.59 9.57
C CYS A 55 -27.72 6.51 9.31
N SER A 56 -27.60 7.41 8.33
CA SER A 56 -28.71 8.28 7.92
C SER A 56 -29.91 7.47 7.43
N VAL A 57 -29.67 6.39 6.69
CA VAL A 57 -30.73 5.45 6.26
C VAL A 57 -31.40 4.76 7.45
N LYS A 58 -30.67 4.49 8.54
CA LYS A 58 -31.24 3.94 9.79
C LYS A 58 -31.92 4.99 10.67
N GLY A 59 -31.87 6.27 10.28
CA GLY A 59 -32.39 7.39 11.06
C GLY A 59 -31.60 7.66 12.34
N GLY A 60 -30.29 7.36 12.35
CA GLY A 60 -29.40 7.64 13.46
C GLY A 60 -28.56 8.90 13.23
N THR A 61 -27.84 9.32 14.26
CA THR A 61 -26.83 10.38 14.23
C THR A 61 -25.43 9.76 14.28
N MET A 62 -24.52 10.29 13.46
CA MET A 62 -23.14 9.84 13.39
C MET A 62 -22.27 10.68 14.33
N SER A 63 -21.57 10.03 15.26
CA SER A 63 -20.45 10.67 15.94
C SER A 63 -19.27 10.74 14.99
N ALA A 64 -18.59 11.89 14.92
CA ALA A 64 -17.42 12.07 14.06
C ALA A 64 -16.32 11.04 14.38
N ALA A 65 -15.72 10.47 13.33
CA ALA A 65 -14.55 9.60 13.48
C ALA A 65 -13.41 10.41 14.12
N THR A 66 -12.80 9.85 15.17
CA THR A 66 -11.67 10.50 15.85
C THR A 66 -10.40 9.76 15.48
N THR A 67 -9.44 10.49 14.91
CA THR A 67 -8.08 10.01 14.64
C THR A 67 -7.18 10.36 15.80
N VAL A 68 -6.70 9.34 16.52
CA VAL A 68 -5.66 9.51 17.53
C VAL A 68 -4.46 8.68 17.09
N ASP A 69 -3.31 9.33 16.93
CA ASP A 69 -2.01 8.69 16.66
C ASP A 69 -2.01 7.75 15.43
N GLY A 70 -2.53 8.25 14.29
CA GLY A 70 -2.62 7.49 13.03
C GLY A 70 -3.64 6.34 13.04
N THR A 71 -4.26 6.05 14.19
CA THR A 71 -5.31 5.06 14.34
C THR A 71 -6.66 5.76 14.28
N THR A 72 -7.35 5.65 13.14
CA THR A 72 -8.71 6.17 12.98
C THR A 72 -9.70 5.25 13.70
N THR A 73 -10.31 5.74 14.77
CA THR A 73 -11.47 5.04 15.36
C THR A 73 -12.69 5.39 14.51
N PRO A 74 -13.37 4.40 13.89
CA PRO A 74 -14.57 4.67 13.12
C PRO A 74 -15.63 5.35 13.99
N GLY A 75 -16.23 6.41 13.46
CA GLY A 75 -17.39 7.03 14.07
C GLY A 75 -18.53 6.02 14.19
N THR A 76 -19.18 5.96 15.33
CA THR A 76 -20.29 5.03 15.56
C THR A 76 -21.62 5.72 15.28
N CYS A 77 -22.50 5.02 14.57
CA CYS A 77 -23.90 5.41 14.44
C CYS A 77 -24.66 5.07 15.72
N SER A 78 -25.29 6.06 16.35
CA SER A 78 -26.29 5.84 17.40
C SER A 78 -27.65 6.33 16.96
N LYS A 79 -28.70 5.67 17.43
CA LYS A 79 -30.08 6.06 17.15
C LYS A 79 -30.54 7.11 18.15
#